data_AF-A6H9U6-F1
#
_entry.id   AF-A6H9U6-F1
#
_cell.length_a   1.000
_cell.length_b   1.000
_cell.length_c   1.000
_cell.angle_alpha   90.00
_cell.angle_beta   90.00
_cell.angle_gamma   90.00
#
_symmetry.space_group_name_H-M   'P 1'
#
loop_
_entity.id
_entity.type
_entity.pdbx_description
1 polymer ?
#
loop_
_entity_poly.entity_id
_entity_poly.type
_entity_poly.pdbx_seq_one_letter_code
_entity_poly.pdbx_strand_id
1 'polypeptide(L)'
;MAQGRVASLGPVEQRTFLKNMGIDVRLKVLLDKAGDPSLQQQLLRGYDMLMNPQKMGERFHFFALLPHQRLHVGSQGGKACQSEAPSTSVPGFDELVWH
;
A
#
# COMPACT_ATOMS: atom_id res chain seq x y z
N MET A 1 28.34 1.87 -6.39
CA MET A 1 27.10 1.29 -6.97
C MET A 1 26.69 0.06 -6.16
N ALA A 2 25.40 -0.18 -5.91
CA ALA A 2 24.89 -1.12 -4.89
C ALA A 2 25.08 -2.63 -5.17
N GLN A 3 26.11 -3.03 -5.93
CA GLN A 3 26.54 -4.42 -6.20
C GLN A 3 25.42 -5.43 -6.48
N GLY A 4 24.31 -5.02 -7.13
CA GLY A 4 23.18 -5.92 -7.40
C GLY A 4 22.51 -6.48 -6.13
N ARG A 5 22.65 -5.84 -4.96
CA ARG A 5 22.00 -6.27 -3.70
C ARG A 5 20.67 -5.56 -3.43
N VAL A 6 20.43 -4.45 -4.11
CA VAL A 6 19.21 -3.64 -3.99
C VAL A 6 18.49 -3.57 -5.34
N ALA A 7 17.23 -3.94 -5.36
CA ALA A 7 16.32 -3.79 -6.48
C ALA A 7 15.56 -2.46 -6.38
N SER A 8 15.27 -1.87 -7.52
CA SER A 8 14.44 -0.68 -7.67
C SER A 8 13.10 -1.03 -8.27
N LEU A 9 11.99 -0.55 -7.70
CA LEU A 9 10.64 -0.69 -8.23
C LEU A 9 9.99 0.69 -8.43
N GLY A 10 9.27 0.84 -9.54
CA GLY A 10 8.65 2.10 -9.95
C GLY A 10 9.53 2.92 -10.91
N PRO A 11 9.31 4.24 -11.03
CA PRO A 11 8.29 5.01 -10.32
C PRO A 11 6.86 4.67 -10.78
N VAL A 12 5.90 4.82 -9.88
CA VAL A 12 4.46 4.75 -10.19
C VAL A 12 3.76 6.02 -9.72
N GLU A 13 2.74 6.46 -10.44
CA GLU A 13 1.91 7.61 -10.05
C GLU A 13 1.30 7.42 -8.65
N GLN A 14 1.25 8.51 -7.87
CA GLN A 14 0.70 8.52 -6.52
C GLN A 14 -0.73 7.98 -6.48
N ARG A 15 -1.61 8.42 -7.39
CA ARG A 15 -3.01 7.96 -7.41
C ARG A 15 -3.08 6.44 -7.55
N THR A 16 -2.24 5.86 -8.41
CA THR A 16 -2.24 4.42 -8.72
C THR A 16 -1.71 3.64 -7.52
N PHE A 17 -0.62 4.12 -6.93
CA PHE A 17 -0.07 3.51 -5.72
C PHE A 17 -1.08 3.52 -4.56
N LEU A 18 -1.68 4.68 -4.26
CA LEU A 18 -2.64 4.82 -3.17
C LEU A 18 -3.93 4.02 -3.41
N LYS A 19 -4.40 3.96 -4.66
CA LYS A 19 -5.53 3.12 -5.07
C LYS A 19 -5.24 1.65 -4.75
N ASN A 20 -4.07 1.15 -5.16
CA ASN A 20 -3.64 -0.23 -4.91
C ASN A 20 -3.46 -0.53 -3.42
N MET A 21 -3.15 0.49 -2.59
CA MET A 21 -3.08 0.38 -1.13
C MET A 21 -4.45 0.48 -0.42
N GLY A 22 -5.55 0.58 -1.16
CA GLY A 22 -6.91 0.53 -0.58
C GLY A 22 -7.42 1.86 0.01
N ILE A 23 -6.94 3.00 -0.50
CA ILE A 23 -7.32 4.31 0.03
C ILE A 23 -8.84 4.60 -0.02
N ASP A 24 -9.58 4.07 -1.02
CA ASP A 24 -11.04 4.28 -1.10
C ASP A 24 -11.78 3.63 0.07
N VAL A 25 -11.37 2.40 0.42
CA VAL A 25 -11.95 1.65 1.53
C VAL A 25 -11.73 2.41 2.82
N ARG A 26 -10.52 2.94 3.00
CA ARG A 26 -10.19 3.77 4.17
C ARG A 26 -11.01 5.07 4.20
N LEU A 27 -11.17 5.76 3.07
CA LEU A 27 -11.97 6.99 3.00
C LEU A 27 -13.42 6.71 3.41
N LYS A 28 -14.04 5.64 2.89
CA LYS A 28 -15.40 5.25 3.24
C LYS A 28 -15.57 5.08 4.75
N VAL A 29 -14.69 4.29 5.38
CA VAL A 29 -14.72 4.08 6.83
C VAL A 29 -14.57 5.39 7.60
N LEU A 30 -13.69 6.29 7.15
CA LEU A 30 -13.49 7.59 7.81
C LEU A 30 -14.73 8.49 7.68
N LEU A 31 -15.41 8.50 6.53
CA LEU A 31 -16.63 9.27 6.32
C LEU A 31 -17.79 8.72 7.16
N ASP A 32 -17.94 7.39 7.22
CA ASP A 32 -18.98 6.71 8.01
C ASP A 32 -18.82 6.97 9.52
N LYS A 33 -17.58 7.16 9.98
CA LYS A 33 -17.27 7.45 11.40
C LYS A 33 -17.18 8.94 11.72
N ALA A 34 -17.09 9.81 10.72
CA ALA A 34 -17.05 11.25 10.94
C ALA A 34 -18.46 11.74 11.31
N GLY A 35 -18.65 12.12 12.58
CA GLY A 35 -19.93 12.64 13.08
C GLY A 35 -20.18 14.12 12.75
N ASP A 36 -19.17 14.83 12.25
CA ASP A 36 -19.25 16.25 11.88
C ASP A 36 -19.16 16.44 10.36
N PRO A 37 -20.14 17.10 9.73
CA PRO A 37 -20.09 17.45 8.31
C PRO A 37 -18.85 18.24 7.90
N SER A 38 -18.30 19.09 8.79
CA SER A 38 -17.11 19.88 8.45
C SER A 38 -15.88 18.98 8.25
N LEU A 39 -15.72 17.98 9.11
CA LEU A 39 -14.66 16.99 9.02
C LEU A 39 -14.81 16.09 7.77
N GLN A 40 -16.03 15.68 7.44
CA GLN A 40 -16.30 14.93 6.20
C GLN A 40 -15.86 15.70 4.96
N GLN A 41 -16.17 17.00 4.89
CA GLN A 41 -15.74 17.86 3.79
C GLN A 41 -14.22 18.00 3.73
N GLN A 42 -13.55 18.11 4.88
CA GLN A 42 -12.09 18.12 4.92
C GLN A 42 -11.48 16.82 4.40
N LEU A 43 -12.06 15.66 4.76
CA LEU A 43 -11.61 14.36 4.25
C LEU A 43 -11.75 14.26 2.73
N LEU A 44 -12.89 14.69 2.17
CA LEU A 44 -13.12 14.69 0.73
C LEU A 44 -12.14 15.61 0.00
N ARG A 45 -11.86 16.80 0.54
CA ARG A 45 -10.87 17.72 -0.03
C ARG A 45 -9.46 17.16 0.00
N GLY A 46 -9.05 16.54 1.12
CA GLY A 46 -7.75 15.89 1.24
C GLY A 46 -7.60 14.72 0.27
N TYR A 47 -8.65 13.91 0.14
CA TYR A 47 -8.69 12.82 -0.83
C TYR A 47 -8.55 13.30 -2.27
N ASP A 48 -9.31 14.32 -2.67
CA ASP A 48 -9.20 14.93 -4.00
C ASP A 48 -7.79 15.49 -4.22
N MET A 49 -7.19 16.20 -3.26
CA MET A 49 -5.80 16.66 -3.38
C MET A 49 -4.83 15.51 -3.71
N LEU A 50 -4.96 14.37 -3.04
CA LEU A 50 -4.06 13.22 -3.19
C LEU A 50 -4.30 12.42 -4.48
N MET A 51 -5.54 12.28 -4.91
CA MET A 51 -5.92 11.34 -5.99
C MET A 51 -6.15 12.02 -7.34
N ASN A 52 -6.48 13.32 -7.34
CA ASN A 52 -6.82 14.05 -8.55
C ASN A 52 -5.60 14.19 -9.49
N PRO A 53 -5.71 13.78 -10.76
CA PRO A 53 -4.63 13.83 -11.74
C PRO A 53 -4.05 15.24 -11.95
N GLN A 54 -4.93 16.25 -11.99
CA GLN A 54 -4.53 17.64 -12.18
C GLN A 54 -3.83 18.23 -10.94
N LYS A 55 -3.93 17.56 -9.79
CA LYS A 55 -3.30 17.92 -8.50
C LYS A 55 -2.13 16.97 -8.20
N MET A 56 -2.13 16.26 -7.08
CA MET A 56 -0.98 15.42 -6.71
C MET A 56 -0.98 14.05 -7.39
N GLY A 57 -2.13 13.57 -7.87
CA GLY A 57 -2.33 12.19 -8.28
C GLY A 57 -1.35 11.69 -9.35
N GLU A 58 -1.06 12.52 -10.36
CA GLU A 58 -0.07 12.21 -11.41
C GLU A 58 1.23 13.03 -11.25
N ARG A 59 1.24 14.09 -10.45
CA ARG A 59 2.46 14.91 -10.23
C ARG A 59 3.43 14.24 -9.27
N PHE A 60 2.94 13.46 -8.32
CA PHE A 60 3.74 12.77 -7.32
C PHE A 60 3.89 11.29 -7.66
N HIS A 61 5.04 10.72 -7.32
CA HIS A 61 5.39 9.35 -7.67
C HIS A 61 5.99 8.60 -6.49
N PHE A 62 5.73 7.30 -6.43
CA PHE A 62 6.32 6.39 -5.47
C PHE A 62 7.42 5.57 -6.14
N PHE A 63 8.54 5.44 -5.44
CA PHE A 63 9.69 4.64 -5.85
C PHE A 63 10.22 3.89 -4.63
N ALA A 64 10.52 2.61 -4.79
CA ALA A 64 11.01 1.78 -3.72
C ALA A 64 12.38 1.20 -4.04
N LEU A 65 13.25 1.19 -3.04
CA LEU A 65 14.50 0.46 -3.01
C LEU A 65 14.37 -0.65 -1.97
N LEU A 66 14.57 -1.89 -2.38
CA LEU A 66 14.45 -3.05 -1.50
C LEU A 66 15.59 -4.04 -1.75
N PRO A 67 15.98 -4.85 -0.76
CA PRO A 67 16.94 -5.92 -1.00
C PRO A 67 16.42 -6.90 -2.07
N HIS A 68 17.26 -7.31 -3.02
CA HIS A 68 16.87 -8.27 -4.07
C HIS A 68 16.32 -9.59 -3.52
N GLN A 69 16.74 -10.00 -2.32
CA GLN A 69 16.23 -11.18 -1.62
C GLN A 69 14.71 -11.16 -1.45
N ARG A 70 14.10 -9.98 -1.31
CA ARG A 70 12.64 -9.80 -1.17
C ARG A 70 11.88 -10.03 -2.48
N LEU A 71 12.56 -9.98 -3.62
CA LEU A 71 11.99 -10.29 -4.94
C LEU A 71 12.14 -11.76 -5.32
N HIS A 72 13.12 -12.46 -4.76
CA HIS A 72 13.33 -13.89 -4.96
C HIS A 72 12.39 -14.72 -4.07
N VAL A 73 11.08 -14.58 -4.28
CA VAL A 73 10.10 -15.55 -3.79
C VAL A 73 9.97 -16.62 -4.87
N GLY A 74 10.71 -17.72 -4.74
CA GLY A 74 10.44 -18.94 -5.54
C GLY A 74 11.55 -19.51 -6.43
N SER A 75 12.81 -19.51 -6.00
CA SER A 75 13.79 -20.47 -6.53
C SER A 75 14.67 -21.03 -5.42
N GLN A 76 14.06 -21.67 -4.42
CA GLN A 76 14.73 -22.71 -3.65
C GLN A 76 14.18 -24.05 -4.11
N GLY A 77 14.72 -24.54 -5.22
CA GLY A 77 14.76 -25.98 -5.46
C GLY A 77 15.73 -26.60 -4.44
N GLY A 78 15.17 -27.27 -3.43
CA GLY A 78 15.86 -28.26 -2.60
C GLY A 78 16.72 -27.73 -1.46
N LYS A 79 16.12 -27.57 -0.27
CA LYS A 79 16.37 -28.44 0.89
C LYS A 79 15.29 -28.17 1.95
N ALA A 80 14.52 -29.21 2.26
CA ALA A 80 13.57 -29.20 3.37
C ALA A 80 14.32 -28.96 4.69
N CYS A 81 13.98 -27.87 5.38
CA CYS A 81 14.08 -27.77 6.83
C CYS A 81 12.83 -27.04 7.30
N GLN A 82 12.09 -27.74 8.15
CA GLN A 82 10.84 -27.27 8.75
C GLN A 82 11.15 -26.06 9.63
N SER A 83 10.57 -24.92 9.29
CA SER A 83 10.41 -23.79 10.20
C SER A 83 9.10 -23.13 9.81
N GLU A 84 8.24 -22.96 10.81
CA GLU A 84 6.84 -22.54 10.69
C GLU A 84 6.64 -21.40 9.69
N ALA A 85 5.59 -21.52 8.87
CA ALA A 85 5.21 -20.48 7.93
C ALA A 85 5.05 -19.15 8.69
N PRO A 86 5.65 -18.03 8.24
CA PRO A 86 5.37 -16.75 8.85
C PRO A 86 3.88 -16.49 8.60
N SER A 87 3.11 -16.46 9.68
CA SER A 87 1.68 -16.17 9.66
C SER A 87 1.48 -14.89 8.84
N THR A 88 0.80 -15.02 7.70
CA THR A 88 0.39 -13.92 6.83
C THR A 88 -0.66 -13.01 7.47
N SER A 89 -0.96 -13.19 8.75
CA SER A 89 -1.77 -12.27 9.54
C SER A 89 -0.99 -10.98 9.76
N VAL A 90 -1.31 -9.99 8.93
CA VAL A 90 -0.97 -8.59 9.19
C VAL A 90 -1.75 -8.19 10.45
N PRO A 91 -1.08 -7.87 11.57
CA PRO A 91 -1.77 -7.52 12.82
C PRO A 91 -2.76 -6.38 12.58
N GLY A 92 -4.03 -6.58 12.94
CA GLY A 92 -5.10 -5.59 12.79
C GLY A 92 -5.96 -5.68 11.52
N PHE A 93 -5.76 -6.70 10.67
CA PHE A 93 -6.62 -6.97 9.50
C PHE A 93 -7.55 -8.18 9.69
N ASP A 94 -7.41 -8.96 10.77
CA ASP A 94 -8.27 -10.11 11.08
C ASP A 94 -9.76 -9.74 11.26
N GLU A 95 -10.08 -8.49 11.61
CA GLU A 95 -11.46 -8.04 11.85
C GLU A 95 -12.23 -7.62 10.59
N LEU A 96 -11.63 -7.69 9.39
CA LEU A 96 -12.27 -7.24 8.13
C LEU A 96 -13.02 -8.35 7.37
N VAL A 97 -13.24 -9.52 8.00
CA VAL A 97 -14.09 -10.57 7.44
C VAL A 97 -15.56 -10.19 7.66
N TRP A 98 -16.22 -9.73 6.61
CA TRP A 98 -17.66 -9.47 6.61
C TRP A 98 -18.43 -10.78 6.37
N HIS A 99 -19.34 -11.12 7.29
CA HIS A 99 -20.36 -12.17 7.15
C HIS A 99 -21.65 -11.63 6.49
#